data_AF-A0A9D2G440-F1
#
_entry.id   AF-A0A9D2G440-F1
#
_cell.length_a   1.000
_cell.length_b   1.000
_cell.length_c   1.000
_cell.angle_alpha   90.00
_cell.angle_beta   90.00
_cell.angle_gamma   90.00
#
_symmetry.space_group_name_H-M   'P 1'
#
loop_
_entity.id
_entity.type
_entity.pdbx_description
1 polymer ?
#
loop_
_entity_poly.entity_id
_entity_poly.type
_entity_poly.pdbx_seq_one_letter_code
_entity_poly.pdbx_strand_id
1 'polypeptide(L)'
;MEMKWLSSLPLAAILWTGFCGQRGTESLADILCGKVNPSGRLADTWPYDYYDLPAAHNFVDQDENSPVYSDDGKKMGVRVFYEEEQFVGYRYFDAFQNKRGGQFDQNRNGAAYLFGHGLSYTKFSLSASAKWTGDTLSVTAEVCNVGERAGKESVLVYVGSPAGRLKKPVRTFAGFEKTRLLSPGEIETLTIEIPAKDFAVYDDKARAFVLEAGEYTVYAGGGIGEAEKIGSFILTQEQVVEETCSVLPPVEEVKGISAEGSVSERTRMVPRAQVFPVRAAYQKKACHELPKYHGPRILFTDVKAHPEKLDDFVSQFSLKELVDFVVCNGSCFGPKQSGAAGKLAHSEKYGVPTYYMSDGNSSVNLNRRTTGFPSSNVLAGTFNKQLAYKVGEVLAKESKEYGIAINLGPGGNLHRNLLCGRHPEYFSEDPILTGTLMAYQARGQEENGVRATYKHFLANGSELERKSSHSIMNERTLRELYLRVFDKAFSLYQPSCVMTSYNAVNGIYPSESAPLLHDLLRKRWGFDGFVMTDWGAVDYTADPVRSLNAGTDLLTPGGKKMFRRILRAAKRGEISKGTLQERVKRILKVLLQCE
;
A
#
# COMPACT_ATOMS: atom_id res chain seq x y z
N MET A 1 15.19 3.02 11.15
CA MET A 1 16.12 2.66 12.25
C MET A 1 16.35 3.90 13.09
N GLU A 2 16.63 3.78 14.38
CA GLU A 2 17.12 4.91 15.18
C GLU A 2 18.65 5.02 15.11
N MET A 3 19.17 6.22 15.34
CA MET A 3 20.57 6.56 15.06
C MET A 3 21.34 7.13 16.27
N LYS A 4 20.82 6.94 17.49
CA LYS A 4 21.42 7.44 18.74
C LYS A 4 22.87 7.03 18.95
N TRP A 5 23.24 5.86 18.41
CA TRP A 5 24.58 5.29 18.47
C TRP A 5 25.60 6.03 17.58
N LEU A 6 25.19 6.93 16.68
CA LEU A 6 26.13 7.70 15.84
C LEU A 6 27.13 8.52 16.67
N SER A 7 26.69 9.02 17.82
CA SER A 7 27.53 9.84 18.70
C SER A 7 28.58 9.02 19.48
N SER A 8 28.49 7.69 19.49
CA SER A 8 29.37 6.83 20.29
C SER A 8 30.51 6.17 19.50
N LEU A 9 30.55 6.32 18.17
CA LEU A 9 31.54 5.66 17.30
C LEU A 9 32.12 6.63 16.26
N PRO A 10 33.46 6.66 16.04
CA PRO A 10 34.08 7.48 15.02
C PRO A 10 33.99 6.79 13.65
N LEU A 11 32.80 6.83 13.01
CA LEU A 11 32.59 6.22 11.70
C LEU A 11 32.95 7.15 10.54
N ALA A 12 33.73 6.66 9.58
CA ALA A 12 34.06 7.39 8.36
C ALA A 12 32.98 7.28 7.26
N ALA A 13 32.21 6.19 7.25
CA ALA A 13 31.16 5.94 6.27
C ALA A 13 30.08 5.02 6.83
N ILE A 14 28.83 5.24 6.41
CA ILE A 14 27.68 4.38 6.69
C ILE A 14 26.99 4.09 5.37
N LEU A 15 26.74 2.80 5.10
CA LEU A 15 25.99 2.36 3.94
C LEU A 15 24.91 1.38 4.41
N TRP A 16 23.66 1.68 4.05
CA TRP A 16 22.53 0.82 4.35
C TRP A 16 22.18 -0.06 3.17
N THR A 17 22.11 -1.36 3.39
CA THR A 17 21.80 -2.36 2.35
C THR A 17 20.40 -2.96 2.48
N GLY A 18 19.71 -2.71 3.60
CA GLY A 18 18.45 -3.36 3.96
C GLY A 18 18.52 -4.89 3.80
N PHE A 19 17.41 -5.51 3.40
CA PHE A 19 17.44 -6.91 2.95
C PHE A 19 17.72 -6.94 1.46
N CYS A 20 18.98 -7.17 1.11
CA CYS A 20 19.54 -6.93 -0.21
C CYS A 20 19.30 -8.07 -1.24
N GLY A 21 18.51 -9.08 -0.89
CA GLY A 21 18.22 -10.23 -1.77
C GLY A 21 19.43 -11.13 -2.02
N GLN A 22 19.24 -12.16 -2.84
CA GLN A 22 20.22 -13.26 -2.99
C GLN A 22 21.55 -12.85 -3.66
N ARG A 23 21.58 -11.72 -4.39
CA ARG A 23 22.79 -11.14 -5.01
C ARG A 23 23.24 -9.84 -4.34
N GLY A 24 22.73 -9.56 -3.15
CA GLY A 24 22.99 -8.31 -2.44
C GLY A 24 24.46 -8.09 -2.10
N THR A 25 25.18 -9.14 -1.69
CA THR A 25 26.60 -9.05 -1.35
C THR A 25 27.48 -8.72 -2.56
N GLU A 26 27.16 -9.24 -3.74
CA GLU A 26 27.86 -8.89 -4.99
C GLU A 26 27.64 -7.42 -5.34
N SER A 27 26.40 -6.94 -5.19
CA SER A 27 26.06 -5.53 -5.40
C SER A 27 26.80 -4.61 -4.41
N LEU A 28 26.92 -5.04 -3.15
CA LEU A 28 27.67 -4.32 -2.13
C LEU A 28 29.17 -4.25 -2.48
N ALA A 29 29.77 -5.35 -2.93
CA ALA A 29 31.17 -5.36 -3.37
C ALA A 29 31.41 -4.42 -4.56
N ASP A 30 30.50 -4.41 -5.54
CA ASP A 30 30.54 -3.49 -6.68
C ASP A 30 30.46 -2.01 -6.25
N ILE A 31 29.67 -1.71 -5.21
CA ILE A 31 29.59 -0.36 -4.64
C ILE A 31 30.89 -0.01 -3.91
N LEU A 32 31.35 -0.87 -2.99
CA LEU A 32 32.53 -0.59 -2.16
C LEU A 32 33.82 -0.45 -2.99
N CYS A 33 33.96 -1.17 -4.10
CA CYS A 33 35.10 -1.03 -5.00
C CYS A 33 34.95 0.14 -6.00
N GLY A 34 33.83 0.86 -5.97
CA GLY A 34 33.56 2.01 -6.85
C GLY A 34 33.20 1.63 -8.29
N LYS A 35 32.96 0.34 -8.59
CA LYS A 35 32.47 -0.12 -9.89
C LYS A 35 31.05 0.36 -10.15
N VAL A 36 30.24 0.47 -9.11
CA VAL A 36 28.92 1.12 -9.13
C VAL A 36 28.93 2.28 -8.15
N ASN A 37 28.57 3.46 -8.63
CA ASN A 37 28.39 4.63 -7.77
C ASN A 37 27.05 4.53 -7.03
N PRO A 38 27.01 4.64 -5.68
CA PRO A 38 25.76 4.63 -4.94
C PRO A 38 24.88 5.82 -5.36
N SER A 39 23.58 5.54 -5.49
CA SER A 39 22.56 6.53 -5.86
C SER A 39 21.25 6.32 -5.09
N GLY A 40 21.29 5.52 -4.02
CA GLY A 40 20.14 5.30 -3.17
C GLY A 40 19.84 6.53 -2.32
N ARG A 41 18.57 6.81 -2.09
CA ARG A 41 18.06 7.83 -1.17
C ARG A 41 17.18 7.15 -0.11
N LEU A 42 17.09 7.69 1.09
CA LEU A 42 16.22 7.12 2.13
C LEU A 42 14.75 7.30 1.77
N ALA A 43 13.99 6.20 1.77
CA ALA A 43 12.54 6.22 1.60
C ALA A 43 11.78 6.51 2.91
N ASP A 44 12.50 6.59 4.03
CA ASP A 44 11.95 6.86 5.36
C ASP A 44 12.85 7.87 6.09
N THR A 45 12.26 8.66 6.98
CA THR A 45 13.02 9.49 7.90
C THR A 45 13.55 8.64 9.04
N TRP A 46 14.84 8.77 9.33
CA TRP A 46 15.48 8.05 10.41
C TRP A 46 15.65 8.98 11.61
N PRO A 47 14.92 8.74 12.71
CA PRO A 47 15.05 9.55 13.91
C PRO A 47 16.41 9.29 14.58
N TYR A 48 16.85 10.26 15.37
CA TYR A 48 17.97 10.07 16.28
C TYR A 48 17.59 9.08 17.38
N ASP A 49 16.48 9.32 18.08
CA ASP A 49 15.90 8.40 19.08
C ASP A 49 14.50 7.95 18.65
N TYR A 50 14.16 6.67 18.83
CA TYR A 50 12.85 6.14 18.44
C TYR A 50 11.67 6.97 18.99
N TYR A 51 11.78 7.50 20.21
CA TYR A 51 10.72 8.28 20.85
C TYR A 51 10.59 9.73 20.35
N ASP A 52 11.46 10.16 19.43
CA ASP A 52 11.28 11.42 18.70
C ASP A 52 10.07 11.37 17.74
N LEU A 53 9.61 10.18 17.38
CA LEU A 53 8.44 9.98 16.53
C LEU A 53 7.14 10.06 17.33
N PRO A 54 6.13 10.81 16.88
CA PRO A 54 4.84 10.85 17.56
C PRO A 54 4.16 9.48 17.56
N ALA A 55 4.33 8.70 16.48
CA ALA A 55 3.76 7.36 16.37
C ALA A 55 4.37 6.35 17.37
N ALA A 56 5.53 6.62 17.98
CA ALA A 56 6.11 5.76 19.02
C ALA A 56 5.22 5.70 20.28
N HIS A 57 4.62 6.82 20.65
CA HIS A 57 3.72 6.96 21.81
C HIS A 57 2.33 6.36 21.57
N ASN A 58 2.03 6.02 20.31
CA ASN A 58 0.80 5.35 19.91
C ASN A 58 1.10 4.05 19.14
N PHE A 59 2.10 3.32 19.61
CA PHE A 59 2.43 1.97 19.16
C PHE A 59 2.72 1.11 20.38
N VAL A 60 2.22 -0.13 20.39
CA VAL A 60 2.53 -1.05 21.49
C VAL A 60 3.88 -1.69 21.19
N ASP A 61 4.90 -1.23 21.89
CA ASP A 61 6.22 -1.85 21.92
C ASP A 61 6.18 -3.08 22.84
N GLN A 62 6.66 -4.22 22.35
CA GLN A 62 6.79 -5.44 23.16
C GLN A 62 8.26 -5.66 23.46
N ASP A 63 8.60 -5.65 24.75
CA ASP A 63 9.92 -6.03 25.23
C ASP A 63 10.00 -7.54 25.55
N GLU A 64 11.19 -8.02 25.91
CA GLU A 64 11.44 -9.43 26.25
C GLU A 64 10.62 -9.93 27.46
N ASN A 65 10.07 -9.00 28.26
CA ASN A 65 9.22 -9.29 29.42
C ASN A 65 7.71 -9.23 29.11
N SER A 66 7.36 -8.78 27.91
CA SER A 66 5.98 -8.66 27.48
C SER A 66 5.36 -10.03 27.30
N PRO A 67 4.07 -10.22 27.64
CA PRO A 67 3.41 -11.51 27.48
C PRO A 67 3.53 -11.97 26.02
N VAL A 68 4.19 -13.12 25.84
CA VAL A 68 4.47 -13.71 24.53
C VAL A 68 3.18 -13.86 23.73
N TYR A 69 3.26 -13.42 22.48
CA TYR A 69 2.27 -13.65 21.43
C TYR A 69 1.65 -15.04 21.56
N SER A 70 0.33 -15.08 21.67
CA SER A 70 -0.37 -16.34 21.85
C SER A 70 -1.35 -16.53 20.69
N ASP A 71 -0.88 -17.19 19.63
CA ASP A 71 -1.74 -17.84 18.62
C ASP A 71 -2.69 -18.89 19.28
N ASP A 72 -2.52 -19.16 20.58
CA ASP A 72 -3.34 -20.04 21.42
C ASP A 72 -4.75 -19.49 21.76
N GLY A 73 -5.05 -18.24 21.40
CA GLY A 73 -6.37 -17.65 21.63
C GLY A 73 -6.61 -17.06 23.02
N LYS A 74 -5.57 -16.72 23.81
CA LYS A 74 -5.77 -15.78 24.93
C LYS A 74 -6.32 -14.45 24.42
N LYS A 75 -7.35 -13.99 25.12
CA LYS A 75 -8.36 -13.01 24.70
C LYS A 75 -7.83 -11.57 24.69
N MET A 76 -6.71 -11.24 24.08
CA MET A 76 -6.24 -9.86 23.97
C MET A 76 -6.43 -9.30 22.56
N GLY A 77 -6.29 -8.00 22.43
CA GLY A 77 -6.22 -7.28 21.18
C GLY A 77 -5.70 -5.88 21.42
N VAL A 78 -5.50 -5.11 20.35
CA VAL A 78 -4.83 -3.81 20.43
C VAL A 78 -5.76 -2.74 19.90
N ARG A 79 -5.83 -1.62 20.62
CA ARG A 79 -6.46 -0.40 20.14
C ARG A 79 -5.35 0.59 19.83
N VAL A 80 -5.24 1.01 18.57
CA VAL A 80 -4.19 1.90 18.08
C VAL A 80 -4.82 3.21 17.64
N PHE A 81 -4.46 4.30 18.29
CA PHE A 81 -4.94 5.65 17.98
C PHE A 81 -3.92 6.37 17.10
N TYR A 82 -4.32 6.75 15.89
CA TYR A 82 -3.45 7.42 14.92
C TYR A 82 -3.54 8.93 15.12
N GLU A 83 -3.12 9.38 16.30
CA GLU A 83 -3.22 10.78 16.71
C GLU A 83 -2.13 11.66 16.11
N GLU A 84 -1.10 11.09 15.48
CA GLU A 84 -0.13 11.84 14.68
C GLU A 84 -0.73 12.44 13.40
N GLU A 85 -1.94 12.01 13.01
CA GLU A 85 -2.67 12.51 11.85
C GLU A 85 -1.82 12.49 10.56
N GLN A 86 -1.76 13.60 9.82
CA GLN A 86 -0.93 13.75 8.62
C GLN A 86 0.57 13.81 8.93
N PHE A 87 0.98 13.91 10.20
CA PHE A 87 2.37 14.12 10.61
C PHE A 87 3.05 12.77 10.87
N VAL A 88 3.12 11.94 9.84
CA VAL A 88 3.91 10.70 9.81
C VAL A 88 5.25 10.97 9.12
N GLY A 89 6.34 10.46 9.70
CA GLY A 89 7.67 10.54 9.10
C GLY A 89 8.16 11.97 8.91
N TYR A 90 8.70 12.29 7.74
CA TYR A 90 9.23 13.63 7.43
C TYR A 90 8.21 14.74 7.63
N ARG A 91 6.90 14.48 7.43
CA ARG A 91 5.85 15.50 7.61
C ARG A 91 5.84 16.04 9.04
N TYR A 92 6.18 15.20 10.01
CA TYR A 92 6.34 15.60 11.40
C TYR A 92 7.62 16.38 11.62
N PHE A 93 8.77 15.84 11.20
CA PHE A 93 10.05 16.49 11.44
C PHE A 93 10.14 17.86 10.75
N ASP A 94 9.66 17.98 9.52
CA ASP A 94 9.61 19.24 8.79
C ASP A 94 8.74 20.31 9.49
N ALA A 95 7.72 19.89 10.23
CA ALA A 95 6.81 20.80 10.94
C ALA A 95 7.23 21.15 12.36
N PHE A 96 7.86 20.22 13.09
CA PHE A 96 8.04 20.32 14.55
C PHE A 96 9.50 20.28 15.02
N GLN A 97 10.46 19.89 14.18
CA GLN A 97 11.85 19.69 14.60
C GLN A 97 12.49 20.97 15.20
N ASN A 98 12.08 22.16 14.75
CA ASN A 98 12.58 23.45 15.25
C ASN A 98 11.86 24.00 16.50
N LYS A 99 10.77 23.37 16.95
CA LYS A 99 9.91 23.90 18.03
C LYS A 99 10.23 23.35 19.43
N ARG A 100 11.12 22.37 19.56
CA ARG A 100 11.46 21.69 20.83
C ARG A 100 12.53 22.39 21.70
N GLY A 101 12.82 23.67 21.47
CA GLY A 101 13.46 24.56 22.47
C GLY A 101 14.93 24.29 22.84
N GLY A 102 15.66 23.47 22.09
CA GLY A 102 17.10 23.28 22.25
C GLY A 102 17.86 23.87 21.07
N GLN A 103 19.04 24.46 21.33
CA GLN A 103 19.98 24.82 20.26
C GLN A 103 20.32 23.57 19.47
N PHE A 104 20.14 23.64 18.16
CA PHE A 104 20.28 22.54 17.21
C PHE A 104 21.61 21.78 17.39
N ASP A 105 21.51 20.46 17.57
CA ASP A 105 22.61 19.51 17.40
C ASP A 105 22.08 18.38 16.53
N GLN A 106 22.62 18.25 15.31
CA GLN A 106 22.34 17.14 14.38
C GLN A 106 22.57 15.76 15.03
N ASN A 107 23.20 15.73 16.20
CA ASN A 107 23.63 14.53 16.89
C ASN A 107 22.91 14.28 18.22
N ARG A 108 21.79 14.95 18.57
CA ARG A 108 21.16 14.69 19.89
C ARG A 108 19.64 14.60 19.98
N ASN A 109 18.85 15.30 19.15
CA ASN A 109 17.37 15.24 19.18
C ASN A 109 16.79 15.50 17.77
N GLY A 110 15.79 14.72 17.33
CA GLY A 110 15.08 14.94 16.06
C GLY A 110 15.43 13.92 14.97
N ALA A 111 15.34 14.31 13.69
CA ALA A 111 15.73 13.44 12.58
C ALA A 111 17.26 13.44 12.39
N ALA A 112 17.88 12.26 12.40
CA ALA A 112 19.29 12.10 12.06
C ALA A 112 19.50 12.14 10.54
N TYR A 113 18.61 11.48 9.79
CA TYR A 113 18.58 11.56 8.34
C TYR A 113 17.13 11.71 7.87
N LEU A 114 16.86 12.79 7.12
CA LEU A 114 15.53 13.08 6.61
C LEU A 114 15.20 12.26 5.36
N PHE A 115 13.90 12.13 5.07
CA PHE A 115 13.40 11.54 3.83
C PHE A 115 14.10 12.11 2.58
N GLY A 116 14.57 11.21 1.72
CA GLY A 116 15.35 11.52 0.53
C GLY A 116 16.86 11.71 0.76
N HIS A 117 17.36 11.67 2.00
CA HIS A 117 18.80 11.78 2.23
C HIS A 117 19.56 10.63 1.56
N GLY A 118 20.67 10.94 0.90
CA GLY A 118 21.54 9.94 0.28
C GLY A 118 22.74 10.60 -0.39
N LEU A 119 23.86 9.88 -0.41
CA LEU A 119 25.13 10.39 -0.95
C LEU A 119 25.54 9.62 -2.20
N SER A 120 26.50 10.21 -2.92
CA SER A 120 27.12 9.64 -4.11
C SER A 120 28.64 9.83 -4.05
N TYR A 121 29.39 9.03 -4.81
CA TYR A 121 30.82 9.26 -5.05
C TYR A 121 31.10 10.38 -6.06
N THR A 122 30.05 10.99 -6.61
CA THR A 122 30.14 12.20 -7.44
C THR A 122 29.24 13.30 -6.87
N LYS A 123 29.25 14.47 -7.50
CA LYS A 123 28.42 15.61 -7.12
C LYS A 123 27.54 16.01 -8.30
N PHE A 124 26.35 16.52 -8.01
CA PHE A 124 25.41 17.01 -9.01
C PHE A 124 25.05 18.46 -8.74
N SER A 125 24.83 19.22 -9.81
CA SER A 125 24.11 20.49 -9.74
C SER A 125 22.70 20.28 -10.29
N LEU A 126 21.72 20.91 -9.66
CA LEU A 126 20.31 20.86 -10.04
C LEU A 126 19.82 22.29 -10.32
N SER A 127 19.25 22.52 -11.50
CA SER A 127 18.47 23.72 -11.81
C SER A 127 17.06 23.28 -12.19
N ALA A 128 16.03 23.83 -11.54
CA ALA A 128 14.66 23.41 -11.79
C ALA A 128 13.68 24.58 -11.77
N SER A 129 12.57 24.41 -12.49
CA SER A 129 11.46 25.36 -12.55
C SER A 129 10.14 24.63 -12.52
N ALA A 130 9.10 25.31 -12.03
CA ALA A 130 7.76 24.75 -11.89
C ALA A 130 6.72 25.60 -12.64
N LYS A 131 5.76 24.93 -13.27
CA LYS A 131 4.63 25.55 -13.96
C LYS A 131 3.32 24.89 -13.56
N TRP A 132 2.38 25.68 -13.06
CA TRP A 132 1.02 25.26 -12.76
C TRP A 132 0.10 25.48 -13.97
N THR A 133 -0.72 24.49 -14.30
CA THR A 133 -1.64 24.54 -15.45
C THR A 133 -3.12 24.65 -15.05
N GLY A 134 -3.44 24.55 -13.75
CA GLY A 134 -4.81 24.53 -13.22
C GLY A 134 -5.24 23.16 -12.71
N ASP A 135 -4.68 22.08 -13.24
CA ASP A 135 -4.92 20.70 -12.79
C ASP A 135 -3.63 19.89 -12.60
N THR A 136 -2.52 20.34 -13.19
CA THR A 136 -1.24 19.64 -13.17
C THR A 136 -0.11 20.62 -12.89
N LEU A 137 0.77 20.22 -11.99
CA LEU A 137 2.04 20.89 -11.72
C LEU A 137 3.15 20.19 -12.52
N SER A 138 3.69 20.88 -13.52
CA SER A 138 4.81 20.41 -14.33
C SER A 138 6.11 20.98 -13.78
N VAL A 139 7.08 20.11 -13.48
CA VAL A 139 8.43 20.48 -13.04
C VAL A 139 9.44 20.03 -14.08
N THR A 140 10.27 20.97 -14.54
CA THR A 140 11.42 20.69 -15.42
C THR A 140 12.69 20.88 -14.61
N ALA A 141 13.54 19.85 -14.58
CA ALA A 141 14.78 19.82 -13.82
C ALA A 141 15.96 19.43 -14.69
N GLU A 142 16.95 20.31 -14.80
CA GLU A 142 18.24 20.04 -15.42
C GLU A 142 19.23 19.56 -14.36
N VAL A 143 19.76 18.36 -14.55
CA VAL A 143 20.75 17.74 -13.67
C VAL A 143 22.05 17.60 -14.40
N CYS A 144 23.13 18.19 -13.86
CA CYS A 144 24.48 18.04 -14.38
C CYS A 144 25.34 17.25 -13.38
N ASN A 145 26.07 16.25 -13.86
CA ASN A 145 27.12 15.63 -13.06
C ASN A 145 28.36 16.53 -13.05
N VAL A 146 28.60 17.24 -11.95
CA VAL A 146 29.71 18.20 -11.82
C VAL A 146 30.92 17.62 -11.11
N GLY A 147 30.89 16.33 -10.76
CA GLY A 147 32.04 15.63 -10.17
C GLY A 147 32.85 14.84 -11.19
N GLU A 148 33.75 14.00 -10.69
CA GLU A 148 34.76 13.30 -11.49
C GLU A 148 34.38 11.84 -11.82
N ARG A 149 33.25 11.35 -11.31
CA ARG A 149 32.81 9.96 -11.49
C ARG A 149 31.42 9.91 -12.09
N ALA A 150 31.15 8.90 -12.91
CA ALA A 150 29.79 8.66 -13.39
C ALA A 150 28.84 8.34 -12.23
N GLY A 151 27.59 8.78 -12.31
CA GLY A 151 26.61 8.58 -11.24
C GLY A 151 25.17 8.83 -11.67
N LYS A 152 24.22 8.65 -10.76
CA LYS A 152 22.80 8.95 -10.96
C LYS A 152 22.29 9.81 -9.83
N GLU A 153 21.34 10.69 -10.13
CA GLU A 153 20.68 11.55 -9.15
C GLU A 153 19.17 11.40 -9.20
N SER A 154 18.51 11.55 -8.05
CA SER A 154 17.05 11.58 -7.94
C SER A 154 16.60 13.01 -7.70
N VAL A 155 15.63 13.49 -8.48
CA VAL A 155 14.98 14.79 -8.27
C VAL A 155 13.66 14.55 -7.56
N LEU A 156 13.55 15.03 -6.33
CA LEU A 156 12.38 14.89 -5.47
C LEU A 156 11.65 16.23 -5.37
N VAL A 157 10.35 16.24 -5.65
CA VAL A 157 9.52 17.45 -5.65
C VAL A 157 8.61 17.47 -4.43
N TYR A 158 8.57 18.60 -3.75
CA TYR A 158 7.71 18.86 -2.59
C TYR A 158 6.84 20.08 -2.82
N VAL A 159 5.61 20.05 -2.31
CA VAL A 159 4.66 21.16 -2.37
C VAL A 159 4.39 21.63 -0.94
N GLY A 160 4.65 22.92 -0.69
CA GLY A 160 4.21 23.64 0.49
C GLY A 160 2.84 24.25 0.26
N SER A 161 1.86 23.83 1.05
CA SER A 161 0.47 24.29 0.95
C SER A 161 0.25 25.58 1.74
N PRO A 162 -0.73 26.42 1.36
CA PRO A 162 -1.14 27.54 2.19
C PRO A 162 -1.70 27.06 3.53
N ALA A 163 -1.60 27.91 4.56
CA ALA A 163 -2.08 27.60 5.91
C ALA A 163 -3.55 27.14 5.88
N GLY A 164 -4.42 27.88 5.18
CA GLY A 164 -5.83 27.53 4.98
C GLY A 164 -6.62 27.31 6.28
N ARG A 165 -7.81 26.70 6.16
CA ARG A 165 -8.65 26.29 7.30
C ARG A 165 -8.31 24.88 7.80
N LEU A 166 -7.78 24.02 6.92
CA LEU A 166 -7.41 22.66 7.25
C LEU A 166 -5.95 22.61 7.70
N LYS A 167 -5.66 21.94 8.82
CA LYS A 167 -4.29 21.72 9.31
C LYS A 167 -3.48 20.89 8.31
N LYS A 168 -2.25 21.31 7.97
CA LYS A 168 -1.43 20.64 6.94
C LYS A 168 0.03 20.50 7.38
N PRO A 169 0.76 19.49 6.86
CA PRO A 169 2.21 19.49 6.88
C PRO A 169 2.79 20.71 6.16
N VAL A 170 4.01 21.11 6.54
CA VAL A 170 4.70 22.27 5.93
C VAL A 170 5.00 22.00 4.46
N ARG A 171 5.62 20.85 4.16
CA ARG A 171 5.83 20.37 2.80
C ARG A 171 5.34 18.92 2.69
N THR A 172 4.88 18.57 1.49
CA THR A 172 4.49 17.20 1.13
C THR A 172 5.17 16.78 -0.15
N PHE A 173 5.76 15.59 -0.17
CA PHE A 173 6.32 14.97 -1.36
C PHE A 173 5.21 14.69 -2.37
N ALA A 174 5.45 15.11 -3.62
CA ALA A 174 4.42 15.11 -4.65
C ALA A 174 4.86 14.39 -5.94
N GLY A 175 6.17 14.24 -6.18
CA GLY A 175 6.66 13.56 -7.37
C GLY A 175 8.17 13.36 -7.37
N PHE A 176 8.63 12.48 -8.26
CA PHE A 176 10.05 12.23 -8.46
C PHE A 176 10.33 11.69 -9.86
N GLU A 177 11.57 11.92 -10.28
CA GLU A 177 12.24 11.18 -11.35
C GLU A 177 13.70 10.92 -10.99
N LYS A 178 14.33 10.00 -11.73
CA LYS A 178 15.73 9.65 -11.54
C LYS A 178 16.46 9.67 -12.88
N THR A 179 17.65 10.25 -12.88
CA THR A 179 18.49 10.32 -14.08
C THR A 179 18.89 8.93 -14.56
N ARG A 180 19.25 8.82 -15.83
CA ARG A 180 20.14 7.76 -16.31
C ARG A 180 21.53 7.91 -15.68
N LEU A 181 22.45 7.03 -16.04
CA LEU A 181 23.84 7.18 -15.65
C LEU A 181 24.44 8.37 -16.41
N LEU A 182 24.91 9.39 -15.69
CA LEU A 182 25.54 10.57 -16.25
C LEU A 182 27.05 10.48 -16.07
N SER A 183 27.79 10.66 -17.16
CA SER A 183 29.24 10.85 -17.14
C SER A 183 29.60 12.22 -16.54
N PRO A 184 30.84 12.46 -16.09
CA PRO A 184 31.30 13.80 -15.71
C PRO A 184 31.01 14.85 -16.78
N GLY A 185 30.40 15.97 -16.38
CA GLY A 185 29.97 17.07 -17.26
C GLY A 185 28.69 16.81 -18.06
N GLU A 186 28.12 15.60 -17.99
CA GLU A 186 26.91 15.26 -18.71
C GLU A 186 25.65 15.80 -18.02
N ILE A 187 24.71 16.24 -18.86
CA ILE A 187 23.45 16.86 -18.44
C ILE A 187 22.27 16.00 -18.89
N GLU A 188 21.26 15.88 -18.04
CA GLU A 188 19.95 15.34 -18.40
C GLU A 188 18.84 16.24 -17.86
N THR A 189 17.84 16.50 -18.71
CA THR A 189 16.63 17.20 -18.32
C THR A 189 15.51 16.21 -18.01
N LEU A 190 14.99 16.26 -16.80
CA LEU A 190 13.85 15.47 -16.33
C LEU A 190 12.58 16.33 -16.35
N THR A 191 11.45 15.71 -16.68
CA THR A 191 10.11 16.32 -16.56
C THR A 191 9.26 15.49 -15.62
N ILE A 192 8.65 16.14 -14.64
CA ILE A 192 7.83 15.52 -13.61
C ILE A 192 6.44 16.16 -13.64
N GLU A 193 5.45 15.37 -14.06
CA GLU A 193 4.05 15.80 -14.09
C GLU A 193 3.33 15.32 -12.82
N ILE A 194 2.78 16.28 -12.07
CA ILE A 194 2.19 16.05 -10.75
C ILE A 194 0.73 16.51 -10.78
N PRO A 195 -0.25 15.59 -10.84
CA PRO A 195 -1.66 15.93 -10.76
C PRO A 195 -2.00 16.66 -9.46
N ALA A 196 -2.94 17.62 -9.53
CA ALA A 196 -3.46 18.39 -8.38
C ALA A 196 -3.79 17.48 -7.18
N LYS A 197 -4.38 16.32 -7.48
CA LYS A 197 -4.83 15.34 -6.49
C LYS A 197 -3.70 14.84 -5.61
N ASP A 198 -2.47 14.75 -6.12
CA ASP A 198 -1.33 14.20 -5.38
C ASP A 198 -0.92 15.09 -4.19
N PHE A 199 -1.24 16.38 -4.22
CA PHE A 199 -0.99 17.32 -3.12
C PHE A 199 -2.27 18.00 -2.58
N ALA A 200 -3.45 17.55 -3.02
CA ALA A 200 -4.74 18.00 -2.50
C ALA A 200 -5.04 17.37 -1.13
N VAL A 201 -5.76 18.14 -0.30
CA VAL A 201 -6.19 17.74 1.05
C VAL A 201 -7.65 17.27 1.03
N TYR A 202 -8.00 16.34 1.89
CA TYR A 202 -9.37 15.85 2.02
C TYR A 202 -10.17 16.71 3.00
N ASP A 203 -11.31 17.20 2.57
CA ASP A 203 -12.31 17.83 3.45
C ASP A 203 -13.43 16.85 3.75
N ASP A 204 -13.50 16.38 5.00
CA ASP A 204 -14.52 15.45 5.49
C ASP A 204 -15.95 16.01 5.32
N LYS A 205 -16.14 17.33 5.43
CA LYS A 205 -17.46 17.98 5.33
C LYS A 205 -17.93 18.03 3.88
N ALA A 206 -17.04 18.41 2.97
CA ALA A 206 -17.32 18.46 1.53
C ALA A 206 -17.30 17.07 0.88
N ARG A 207 -16.66 16.08 1.52
CA ARG A 207 -16.39 14.73 0.97
C ARG A 207 -15.65 14.83 -0.35
N ALA A 208 -14.63 15.68 -0.39
CA ALA A 208 -13.89 16.01 -1.59
C ALA A 208 -12.41 16.24 -1.29
N PHE A 209 -11.55 15.98 -2.27
CA PHE A 209 -10.20 16.50 -2.29
C PHE A 209 -10.22 17.93 -2.83
N VAL A 210 -9.59 18.85 -2.10
CA VAL A 210 -9.59 20.28 -2.40
C VAL A 210 -8.17 20.85 -2.36
N LEU A 211 -7.96 21.92 -3.13
CA LEU A 211 -6.87 22.86 -2.96
C LEU A 211 -7.45 24.14 -2.36
N GLU A 212 -7.00 24.54 -1.18
CA GLU A 212 -7.45 25.76 -0.53
C GLU A 212 -6.87 27.00 -1.21
N ALA A 213 -7.58 28.13 -1.15
CA ALA A 213 -7.06 29.41 -1.65
C ALA A 213 -5.75 29.80 -0.94
N GLY A 214 -4.82 30.38 -1.69
CA GLY A 214 -3.53 30.86 -1.19
C GLY A 214 -2.36 30.54 -2.12
N GLU A 215 -1.15 30.89 -1.65
CA GLU A 215 0.09 30.59 -2.36
C GLU A 215 0.55 29.16 -2.06
N TYR A 216 0.77 28.39 -3.12
CA TYR A 216 1.45 27.10 -3.10
C TYR A 216 2.90 27.31 -3.51
N THR A 217 3.83 26.87 -2.67
CA THR A 217 5.27 26.94 -2.98
C THR A 217 5.78 25.58 -3.42
N VAL A 218 6.58 25.53 -4.48
CA VAL A 218 7.13 24.30 -5.04
C VAL A 218 8.62 24.24 -4.76
N TYR A 219 9.07 23.08 -4.28
CA TYR A 219 10.46 22.82 -3.94
C TYR A 219 10.98 21.60 -4.69
N ALA A 220 12.27 21.58 -5.05
CA ALA A 220 12.93 20.40 -5.59
C ALA A 220 14.35 20.24 -5.04
N GLY A 221 14.81 18.99 -4.90
CA GLY A 221 16.15 18.66 -4.43
C GLY A 221 16.38 17.15 -4.35
N GLY A 222 17.56 16.75 -3.85
CA GLY A 222 17.90 15.34 -3.62
C GLY A 222 17.19 14.72 -2.41
N GLY A 223 16.72 15.55 -1.48
CA GLY A 223 15.99 15.17 -0.26
C GLY A 223 15.32 16.41 0.36
N ILE A 224 14.41 16.21 1.31
CA ILE A 224 13.61 17.33 1.86
C ILE A 224 14.46 18.39 2.58
N GLY A 225 15.57 17.98 3.20
CA GLY A 225 16.53 18.87 3.85
C GLY A 225 17.37 19.71 2.88
N GLU A 226 17.46 19.29 1.61
CA GLU A 226 18.24 19.93 0.53
C GLU A 226 17.35 20.58 -0.53
N ALA A 227 16.02 20.53 -0.36
CA ALA A 227 15.08 21.01 -1.36
C ALA A 227 14.95 22.54 -1.36
N GLU A 228 15.20 23.16 -2.51
CA GLU A 228 15.14 24.61 -2.71
C GLU A 228 13.84 25.02 -3.40
N LYS A 229 13.40 26.27 -3.22
CA LYS A 229 12.21 26.82 -3.89
C LYS A 229 12.51 26.97 -5.39
N ILE A 230 11.66 26.37 -6.22
CA ILE A 230 11.77 26.40 -7.70
C ILE A 230 10.61 27.13 -8.38
N GLY A 231 9.62 27.54 -7.61
CA GLY A 231 8.47 28.30 -8.10
C GLY A 231 7.35 28.42 -7.05
N SER A 232 6.31 29.14 -7.41
CA SER A 232 5.04 29.15 -6.68
C SER A 232 3.88 29.47 -7.62
N PHE A 233 2.67 29.15 -7.20
CA PHE A 233 1.44 29.55 -7.86
C PHE A 233 0.38 29.93 -6.83
N ILE A 234 -0.56 30.78 -7.22
CA ILE A 234 -1.60 31.29 -6.32
C ILE A 234 -2.96 30.82 -6.81
N LEU A 235 -3.74 30.23 -5.90
CA LEU A 235 -5.17 30.00 -6.10
C LEU A 235 -5.95 31.12 -5.42
N THR A 236 -6.74 31.87 -6.18
CA THR A 236 -7.56 32.97 -5.65
C THR A 236 -8.81 32.48 -4.90
N GLN A 237 -9.20 31.23 -5.13
CA GLN A 237 -10.35 30.58 -4.49
C GLN A 237 -10.07 29.08 -4.29
N GLU A 238 -10.80 28.45 -3.37
CA GLU A 238 -10.74 27.00 -3.17
C GLU A 238 -11.16 26.28 -4.46
N GLN A 239 -10.39 25.26 -4.86
CA GLN A 239 -10.66 24.42 -6.00
C GLN A 239 -11.01 23.01 -5.52
N VAL A 240 -12.19 22.53 -5.91
CA VAL A 240 -12.55 21.12 -5.75
C VAL A 240 -11.83 20.31 -6.83
N VAL A 241 -10.91 19.43 -6.42
CA VAL A 241 -10.13 18.58 -7.32
C VAL A 241 -10.90 17.30 -7.64
N GLU A 242 -11.53 16.70 -6.63
CA GLU A 242 -12.32 15.48 -6.81
C GLU A 242 -13.39 15.36 -5.72
N GLU A 243 -14.65 15.28 -6.13
CA GLU A 243 -15.73 14.84 -5.24
C GLU A 243 -15.72 13.31 -5.08
N THR A 244 -15.86 12.84 -3.84
CA THR A 244 -15.83 11.41 -3.53
C THR A 244 -16.97 11.01 -2.58
N CYS A 245 -16.79 9.99 -1.76
CA CYS A 245 -17.77 9.54 -0.76
C CYS A 245 -17.12 9.48 0.62
N SER A 246 -17.91 9.46 1.69
CA SER A 246 -17.36 9.14 3.01
C SER A 246 -17.13 7.64 3.15
N VAL A 247 -15.98 7.22 3.67
CA VAL A 247 -15.71 5.83 4.02
C VAL A 247 -15.01 5.72 5.36
N LEU A 248 -15.41 4.72 6.14
CA LEU A 248 -14.82 4.41 7.45
C LEU A 248 -14.64 5.65 8.34
N PRO A 249 -15.68 6.49 8.54
CA PRO A 249 -15.57 7.63 9.44
C PRO A 249 -15.23 7.16 10.87
N PRO A 250 -14.54 7.98 11.68
CA PRO A 250 -14.16 7.60 13.03
C PRO A 250 -15.40 7.25 13.87
N VAL A 251 -15.35 6.11 14.56
CA VAL A 251 -16.40 5.67 15.51
C VAL A 251 -16.15 6.17 16.93
N GLU A 252 -14.97 6.75 17.17
CA GLU A 252 -14.53 7.28 18.45
C GLU A 252 -13.69 8.53 18.21
N GLU A 253 -13.64 9.42 19.19
CA GLU A 253 -12.86 10.65 19.11
C GLU A 253 -11.34 10.35 18.99
N VAL A 254 -10.71 11.05 18.05
CA VAL A 254 -9.26 11.10 17.85
C VAL A 254 -8.80 12.50 18.26
N LYS A 255 -7.97 12.61 19.30
CA LYS A 255 -7.56 13.91 19.85
C LYS A 255 -6.67 14.70 18.89
N GLY A 256 -5.92 13.99 18.04
CA GLY A 256 -4.96 14.56 17.11
C GLY A 256 -3.70 15.07 17.80
N ILE A 257 -2.76 15.55 16.99
CA ILE A 257 -1.45 16.01 17.44
C ILE A 257 -1.54 17.47 17.93
N SER A 258 -0.90 17.77 19.06
CA SER A 258 -0.89 19.11 19.66
C SER A 258 -0.12 20.15 18.83
N ALA A 259 -0.17 21.42 19.22
CA ALA A 259 0.60 22.48 18.59
C ALA A 259 2.11 22.31 18.79
N GLU A 260 2.51 21.60 19.85
CA GLU A 260 3.89 21.28 20.22
C GLU A 260 4.38 19.95 19.59
N GLY A 261 3.52 19.23 18.88
CA GLY A 261 3.88 17.97 18.23
C GLY A 261 3.78 16.73 19.13
N SER A 262 3.03 16.80 20.22
CA SER A 262 2.77 15.66 21.12
C SER A 262 1.42 14.99 20.84
N VAL A 263 1.31 13.71 21.15
CA VAL A 263 0.08 12.91 21.04
C VAL A 263 -0.28 12.32 22.41
N SER A 264 -1.51 11.82 22.57
CA SER A 264 -1.89 11.17 23.83
C SER A 264 -1.54 9.68 23.84
N GLU A 265 -1.30 9.11 25.02
CA GLU A 265 -0.95 7.69 25.20
C GLU A 265 -2.22 6.83 25.37
N ARG A 266 -3.11 6.86 24.38
CA ARG A 266 -4.37 6.10 24.43
C ARG A 266 -4.26 4.68 23.88
N THR A 267 -3.26 4.45 23.03
CA THR A 267 -2.97 3.14 22.44
C THR A 267 -2.59 2.13 23.52
N ARG A 268 -3.24 0.96 23.52
CA ARG A 268 -3.00 -0.06 24.55
C ARG A 268 -3.49 -1.44 24.11
N MET A 269 -2.95 -2.48 24.77
CA MET A 269 -3.55 -3.80 24.76
C MET A 269 -4.82 -3.82 25.63
N VAL A 270 -5.85 -4.51 25.17
CA VAL A 270 -7.14 -4.67 25.87
C VAL A 270 -7.63 -6.10 25.74
N PRO A 271 -8.55 -6.56 26.59
CA PRO A 271 -9.29 -7.78 26.32
C PRO A 271 -9.99 -7.70 24.95
N ARG A 272 -9.96 -8.78 24.18
CA ARG A 272 -10.49 -8.88 22.81
C ARG A 272 -11.94 -8.42 22.68
N ALA A 273 -12.75 -8.70 23.69
CA ALA A 273 -14.15 -8.25 23.75
C ALA A 273 -14.30 -6.72 23.79
N GLN A 274 -13.26 -6.00 24.21
CA GLN A 274 -13.21 -4.54 24.36
C GLN A 274 -12.45 -3.84 23.22
N VAL A 275 -11.97 -4.58 22.21
CA VAL A 275 -11.30 -3.99 21.03
C VAL A 275 -12.28 -3.14 20.22
N PHE A 276 -13.55 -3.57 20.19
CA PHE A 276 -14.65 -2.91 19.46
C PHE A 276 -15.74 -2.46 20.43
N PRO A 277 -15.49 -1.45 21.28
CA PRO A 277 -16.53 -0.94 22.17
C PRO A 277 -17.65 -0.30 21.35
N VAL A 278 -17.29 0.36 20.25
CA VAL A 278 -18.20 0.92 19.25
C VAL A 278 -17.92 0.23 17.92
N ARG A 279 -18.97 -0.27 17.26
CA ARG A 279 -18.90 -0.87 15.93
C ARG A 279 -19.49 0.09 14.91
N ALA A 280 -18.87 0.20 13.75
CA ALA A 280 -19.48 0.94 12.65
C ALA A 280 -20.71 0.19 12.12
N ALA A 281 -21.62 0.93 11.50
CA ALA A 281 -22.81 0.36 10.89
C ALA A 281 -22.43 -0.59 9.74
N TYR A 282 -22.88 -1.84 9.82
CA TYR A 282 -22.72 -2.82 8.75
C TYR A 282 -23.78 -2.58 7.66
N GLN A 283 -23.35 -2.67 6.40
CA GLN A 283 -24.21 -2.49 5.23
C GLN A 283 -24.05 -3.69 4.29
N LYS A 284 -25.19 -4.23 3.82
CA LYS A 284 -25.22 -5.26 2.78
C LYS A 284 -25.42 -4.61 1.42
N LYS A 285 -24.64 -5.04 0.43
CA LYS A 285 -24.85 -4.66 -0.97
C LYS A 285 -25.86 -5.60 -1.63
N ALA A 286 -27.04 -5.09 -1.94
CA ALA A 286 -28.02 -5.81 -2.75
C ALA A 286 -27.48 -6.07 -4.17
N CYS A 287 -27.66 -7.30 -4.65
CA CYS A 287 -27.28 -7.75 -5.99
C CYS A 287 -28.46 -8.51 -6.59
N HIS A 288 -28.79 -8.22 -7.85
CA HIS A 288 -29.87 -8.88 -8.57
C HIS A 288 -29.42 -10.23 -9.10
N GLU A 289 -30.32 -11.21 -9.13
CA GLU A 289 -30.05 -12.49 -9.77
C GLU A 289 -29.98 -12.30 -11.29
N LEU A 290 -29.00 -12.93 -11.94
CA LEU A 290 -28.89 -12.93 -13.39
C LEU A 290 -30.09 -13.66 -14.01
N PRO A 291 -30.59 -13.21 -15.17
CA PRO A 291 -31.57 -13.95 -15.95
C PRO A 291 -31.09 -15.39 -16.19
N LYS A 292 -32.00 -16.36 -16.09
CA LYS A 292 -31.66 -17.75 -16.30
C LYS A 292 -31.38 -18.00 -17.78
N TYR A 293 -30.19 -18.49 -18.09
CA TYR A 293 -29.87 -18.94 -19.44
C TYR A 293 -30.52 -20.29 -19.75
N HIS A 294 -31.08 -20.42 -20.95
CA HIS A 294 -31.84 -21.60 -21.40
C HIS A 294 -31.25 -22.27 -22.67
N GLY A 295 -30.15 -21.75 -23.20
CA GLY A 295 -29.52 -22.27 -24.41
C GLY A 295 -28.56 -23.45 -24.19
N PRO A 296 -27.80 -23.85 -25.23
CA PRO A 296 -26.77 -24.88 -25.13
C PRO A 296 -25.69 -24.51 -24.13
N ARG A 297 -25.10 -25.51 -23.46
CA ARG A 297 -24.09 -25.25 -22.42
C ARG A 297 -22.94 -24.38 -22.95
N ILE A 298 -22.70 -23.27 -22.26
CA ILE A 298 -21.54 -22.41 -22.50
C ILE A 298 -20.37 -22.94 -21.66
N LEU A 299 -19.22 -23.15 -22.31
CA LEU A 299 -17.96 -23.54 -21.70
C LEU A 299 -17.08 -22.32 -21.44
N PHE A 300 -16.08 -22.47 -20.55
CA PHE A 300 -15.12 -21.42 -20.25
C PHE A 300 -14.35 -20.94 -21.50
N THR A 301 -14.05 -21.85 -22.42
CA THR A 301 -13.43 -21.53 -23.72
C THR A 301 -14.33 -20.67 -24.61
N ASP A 302 -15.65 -20.87 -24.54
CA ASP A 302 -16.60 -20.04 -25.28
C ASP A 302 -16.58 -18.60 -24.76
N VAL A 303 -16.49 -18.41 -23.44
CA VAL A 303 -16.39 -17.08 -22.83
C VAL A 303 -15.03 -16.42 -23.15
N LYS A 304 -13.95 -17.21 -23.24
CA LYS A 304 -12.64 -16.69 -23.66
C LYS A 304 -12.67 -16.15 -25.11
N ALA A 305 -13.44 -16.79 -25.99
CA ALA A 305 -13.66 -16.31 -27.36
C ALA A 305 -14.74 -15.20 -27.45
N HIS A 306 -15.72 -15.22 -26.54
CA HIS A 306 -16.90 -14.35 -26.52
C HIS A 306 -17.16 -13.82 -25.10
N PRO A 307 -16.42 -12.79 -24.64
CA PRO A 307 -16.54 -12.28 -23.27
C PRO A 307 -17.94 -11.80 -22.88
N GLU A 308 -18.76 -11.40 -23.85
CA GLU A 308 -20.16 -11.01 -23.66
C GLU A 308 -21.03 -12.15 -23.08
N LYS A 309 -20.61 -13.41 -23.23
CA LYS A 309 -21.32 -14.59 -22.71
C LYS A 309 -21.11 -14.83 -21.21
N LEU A 310 -20.33 -14.00 -20.52
CA LEU A 310 -19.97 -14.22 -19.12
C LEU A 310 -21.19 -14.28 -18.18
N ASP A 311 -22.16 -13.40 -18.35
CA ASP A 311 -23.38 -13.39 -17.52
C ASP A 311 -24.20 -14.68 -17.75
N ASP A 312 -24.39 -15.07 -19.01
CA ASP A 312 -25.06 -16.33 -19.37
C ASP A 312 -24.31 -17.54 -18.80
N PHE A 313 -22.98 -17.56 -18.92
CA PHE A 313 -22.11 -18.61 -18.40
C PHE A 313 -22.31 -18.80 -16.89
N VAL A 314 -22.24 -17.72 -16.11
CA VAL A 314 -22.43 -17.74 -14.65
C VAL A 314 -23.86 -18.10 -14.25
N SER A 315 -24.85 -17.72 -15.05
CA SER A 315 -26.26 -18.03 -14.76
C SER A 315 -26.55 -19.55 -14.75
N GLN A 316 -25.72 -20.36 -15.44
CA GLN A 316 -25.82 -21.82 -15.47
C GLN A 316 -25.41 -22.49 -14.14
N PHE A 317 -24.71 -21.78 -13.25
CA PHE A 317 -24.15 -22.39 -12.04
C PHE A 317 -25.25 -22.62 -10.99
N SER A 318 -25.26 -23.83 -10.44
CA SER A 318 -26.03 -24.16 -9.26
C SER A 318 -25.53 -23.38 -8.04
N LEU A 319 -26.36 -23.30 -6.99
CA LEU A 319 -25.96 -22.65 -5.75
C LEU A 319 -24.68 -23.25 -5.15
N LYS A 320 -24.47 -24.58 -5.30
CA LYS A 320 -23.27 -25.26 -4.83
C LYS A 320 -22.03 -24.84 -5.62
N GLU A 321 -22.13 -24.80 -6.95
CA GLU A 321 -21.03 -24.35 -7.83
C GLU A 321 -20.68 -22.89 -7.56
N LEU A 322 -21.68 -22.01 -7.39
CA LEU A 322 -21.44 -20.60 -7.04
C LEU A 322 -20.69 -20.44 -5.71
N VAL A 323 -21.04 -21.23 -4.69
CA VAL A 323 -20.34 -21.19 -3.39
C VAL A 323 -18.91 -21.71 -3.50
N ASP A 324 -18.65 -22.66 -4.39
CA ASP A 324 -17.31 -23.20 -4.61
C ASP A 324 -16.35 -22.12 -5.12
N PHE A 325 -16.80 -21.27 -6.06
CA PHE A 325 -15.97 -20.21 -6.63
C PHE A 325 -15.66 -19.05 -5.67
N VAL A 326 -16.50 -18.77 -4.67
CA VAL A 326 -16.26 -17.67 -3.69
C VAL A 326 -15.46 -18.11 -2.46
N VAL A 327 -15.08 -19.39 -2.39
CA VAL A 327 -14.28 -19.96 -1.30
C VAL A 327 -13.01 -20.55 -1.89
N CYS A 328 -11.84 -20.02 -1.51
CA CYS A 328 -10.57 -20.56 -1.97
C CYS A 328 -10.48 -22.07 -1.64
N ASN A 329 -9.92 -22.85 -2.57
CA ASN A 329 -9.91 -24.31 -2.50
C ASN A 329 -8.69 -24.82 -1.71
N GLY A 330 -8.46 -24.19 -0.55
CA GLY A 330 -7.42 -24.54 0.42
C GLY A 330 -6.07 -23.90 0.13
N SER A 331 -5.23 -23.88 1.17
CA SER A 331 -3.82 -23.52 1.06
C SER A 331 -3.01 -24.67 0.46
N CYS A 332 -1.93 -24.33 -0.23
CA CYS A 332 -0.96 -25.31 -0.75
C CYS A 332 0.37 -25.27 0.04
N PHE A 333 0.31 -24.86 1.31
CA PHE A 333 1.45 -24.78 2.22
C PHE A 333 1.81 -26.14 2.83
N GLY A 334 3.12 -26.35 3.05
CA GLY A 334 3.66 -27.50 3.78
C GLY A 334 4.67 -28.32 2.97
N PRO A 335 5.55 -29.12 3.62
CA PRO A 335 6.76 -29.67 3.00
C PRO A 335 6.55 -30.57 1.78
N LYS A 336 5.37 -31.17 1.64
CA LYS A 336 5.00 -32.08 0.53
C LYS A 336 4.07 -31.42 -0.50
N GLN A 337 3.78 -30.13 -0.36
CA GLN A 337 2.92 -29.37 -1.25
C GLN A 337 3.76 -28.42 -2.12
N SER A 338 3.14 -27.73 -3.08
CA SER A 338 3.86 -26.82 -3.99
C SER A 338 4.47 -25.60 -3.29
N GLY A 339 3.98 -25.24 -2.10
CA GLY A 339 4.33 -24.00 -1.40
C GLY A 339 3.49 -22.81 -1.85
N ALA A 340 2.66 -22.96 -2.88
CA ALA A 340 1.72 -21.93 -3.32
C ALA A 340 0.77 -21.54 -2.17
N ALA A 341 0.38 -20.27 -2.11
CA ALA A 341 -0.48 -19.76 -1.05
C ALA A 341 -1.87 -20.40 -1.08
N GLY A 342 -2.41 -20.65 -2.27
CA GLY A 342 -3.68 -21.35 -2.44
C GLY A 342 -4.01 -21.62 -3.90
N LYS A 343 -5.12 -22.31 -4.11
CA LYS A 343 -5.67 -22.58 -5.45
C LYS A 343 -7.13 -22.19 -5.52
N LEU A 344 -7.54 -21.64 -6.66
CA LEU A 344 -8.93 -21.25 -6.90
C LEU A 344 -9.78 -22.48 -7.25
N ALA A 345 -11.10 -22.30 -7.22
CA ALA A 345 -12.04 -23.33 -7.66
C ALA A 345 -11.88 -23.65 -9.16
N HIS A 346 -12.22 -24.88 -9.53
CA HIS A 346 -12.21 -25.35 -10.93
C HIS A 346 -13.56 -26.00 -11.25
N SER A 347 -13.83 -26.25 -12.54
CA SER A 347 -15.04 -26.94 -12.96
C SER A 347 -14.78 -27.78 -14.21
N GLU A 348 -14.74 -29.10 -14.06
CA GLU A 348 -14.67 -30.02 -15.22
C GLU A 348 -15.90 -29.89 -16.10
N LYS A 349 -17.09 -29.74 -15.48
CA LYS A 349 -18.39 -29.62 -16.16
C LYS A 349 -18.47 -28.44 -17.14
N TYR A 350 -17.78 -27.34 -16.81
CA TYR A 350 -17.78 -26.10 -17.59
C TYR A 350 -16.40 -25.77 -18.19
N GLY A 351 -15.41 -26.65 -18.04
CA GLY A 351 -14.06 -26.46 -18.57
C GLY A 351 -13.22 -25.35 -17.90
N VAL A 352 -13.51 -24.99 -16.65
CA VAL A 352 -12.70 -24.00 -15.89
C VAL A 352 -11.48 -24.69 -15.29
N PRO A 353 -10.24 -24.32 -15.66
CA PRO A 353 -9.04 -24.96 -15.13
C PRO A 353 -8.76 -24.54 -13.68
N THR A 354 -7.80 -25.20 -13.04
CA THR A 354 -7.33 -24.81 -11.71
C THR A 354 -6.25 -23.73 -11.85
N TYR A 355 -6.44 -22.61 -11.16
CA TYR A 355 -5.44 -21.55 -11.07
C TYR A 355 -4.81 -21.50 -9.67
N TYR A 356 -3.54 -21.12 -9.60
CA TYR A 356 -2.77 -21.06 -8.36
C TYR A 356 -2.36 -19.62 -8.03
N MET A 357 -2.31 -19.35 -6.72
CA MET A 357 -1.83 -18.09 -6.15
C MET A 357 -0.57 -18.35 -5.33
N SER A 358 0.42 -17.48 -5.40
CA SER A 358 1.65 -17.54 -4.60
C SER A 358 1.94 -16.18 -3.98
N ASP A 359 2.53 -16.13 -2.79
CA ASP A 359 3.21 -14.90 -2.33
C ASP A 359 4.41 -14.61 -3.25
N GLY A 360 4.96 -13.40 -3.36
CA GLY A 360 4.68 -12.16 -2.66
C GLY A 360 5.42 -11.00 -3.33
N ASN A 361 5.90 -10.04 -2.53
CA ASN A 361 6.51 -8.81 -3.04
C ASN A 361 7.89 -8.98 -3.65
N SER A 362 8.73 -9.84 -3.08
CA SER A 362 10.16 -9.93 -3.43
C SER A 362 10.58 -11.32 -3.94
N SER A 363 9.63 -12.23 -4.14
CA SER A 363 9.88 -13.57 -4.68
C SER A 363 8.57 -14.25 -5.03
N VAL A 364 8.60 -15.24 -5.91
CA VAL A 364 7.52 -16.24 -6.01
C VAL A 364 7.76 -17.29 -4.93
N ASN A 365 6.95 -17.33 -3.88
CA ASN A 365 7.16 -18.15 -2.70
C ASN A 365 6.60 -19.57 -2.93
N LEU A 366 7.51 -20.52 -3.15
CA LEU A 366 7.21 -21.92 -3.44
C LEU A 366 8.20 -22.82 -2.71
N ASN A 367 7.87 -24.11 -2.57
CA ASN A 367 8.79 -25.13 -2.04
C ASN A 367 9.78 -25.59 -3.11
N ARG A 368 10.46 -24.63 -3.74
CA ARG A 368 11.52 -24.81 -4.75
C ARG A 368 12.35 -23.53 -4.83
N ARG A 369 13.45 -23.59 -5.58
CA ARG A 369 14.30 -22.41 -5.77
C ARG A 369 13.58 -21.38 -6.62
N THR A 370 13.47 -20.18 -6.09
CA THR A 370 12.94 -19.00 -6.76
C THR A 370 13.86 -17.80 -6.51
N THR A 371 13.64 -16.72 -7.24
CA THR A 371 14.51 -15.55 -7.20
C THR A 371 14.15 -14.65 -6.01
N GLY A 372 15.07 -14.53 -5.06
CA GLY A 372 14.93 -13.59 -3.94
C GLY A 372 15.43 -12.18 -4.28
N PHE A 373 14.52 -11.26 -4.56
CA PHE A 373 14.80 -9.84 -4.76
C PHE A 373 15.09 -9.10 -3.45
N PRO A 374 15.70 -7.91 -3.52
CA PRO A 374 15.71 -7.00 -2.39
C PRO A 374 14.30 -6.72 -1.85
N SER A 375 14.24 -6.38 -0.57
CA SER A 375 13.00 -5.97 0.08
C SER A 375 12.43 -4.69 -0.52
N SER A 376 11.12 -4.50 -0.43
CA SER A 376 10.42 -3.38 -1.10
C SER A 376 10.89 -2.02 -0.60
N ASN A 377 11.34 -1.90 0.65
CA ASN A 377 11.92 -0.67 1.19
C ASN A 377 13.30 -0.34 0.60
N VAL A 378 14.09 -1.36 0.23
CA VAL A 378 15.35 -1.17 -0.51
C VAL A 378 15.04 -0.74 -1.94
N LEU A 379 14.04 -1.36 -2.58
CA LEU A 379 13.54 -0.94 -3.88
C LEU A 379 13.01 0.51 -3.84
N ALA A 380 12.35 0.92 -2.77
CA ALA A 380 11.88 2.28 -2.56
C ALA A 380 13.03 3.29 -2.52
N GLY A 381 14.11 2.95 -1.83
CA GLY A 381 15.30 3.79 -1.79
C GLY A 381 15.99 3.98 -3.15
N THR A 382 15.59 3.23 -4.18
CA THR A 382 16.09 3.47 -5.54
C THR A 382 15.46 4.69 -6.21
N PHE A 383 14.26 5.12 -5.77
CA PHE A 383 13.43 6.14 -6.44
C PHE A 383 13.36 5.91 -7.96
N ASN A 384 13.19 4.64 -8.39
CA ASN A 384 13.24 4.25 -9.79
C ASN A 384 12.04 3.39 -10.19
N LYS A 385 11.10 4.00 -10.89
CA LYS A 385 9.86 3.39 -11.39
C LYS A 385 10.15 2.20 -12.32
N GLN A 386 11.18 2.32 -13.16
CA GLN A 386 11.57 1.27 -14.11
C GLN A 386 12.20 0.06 -13.42
N LEU A 387 12.91 0.24 -12.31
CA LEU A 387 13.38 -0.90 -11.51
C LEU A 387 12.21 -1.64 -10.85
N ALA A 388 11.21 -0.92 -10.33
CA ALA A 388 10.01 -1.56 -9.78
C ALA A 388 9.25 -2.36 -10.85
N TYR A 389 9.11 -1.81 -12.06
CA TYR A 389 8.55 -2.53 -13.20
C TYR A 389 9.32 -3.81 -13.52
N LYS A 390 10.65 -3.74 -13.61
CA LYS A 390 11.50 -4.90 -13.93
C LYS A 390 11.43 -6.00 -12.86
N VAL A 391 11.31 -5.64 -11.59
CA VAL A 391 11.05 -6.62 -10.52
C VAL A 391 9.72 -7.34 -10.81
N GLY A 392 8.66 -6.61 -11.13
CA GLY A 392 7.38 -7.18 -11.51
C GLY A 392 7.45 -8.10 -12.74
N GLU A 393 8.17 -7.70 -13.78
CA GLU A 393 8.38 -8.48 -14.99
C GLU A 393 9.04 -9.83 -14.68
N VAL A 394 10.09 -9.86 -13.86
CA VAL A 394 10.78 -11.10 -13.51
C VAL A 394 9.91 -11.99 -12.63
N LEU A 395 9.19 -11.41 -11.66
CA LEU A 395 8.22 -12.16 -10.85
C LEU A 395 7.17 -12.83 -11.73
N ALA A 396 6.67 -12.15 -12.77
CA ALA A 396 5.72 -12.74 -13.71
C ALA A 396 6.32 -13.86 -14.56
N LYS A 397 7.54 -13.68 -15.09
CA LYS A 397 8.23 -14.73 -15.85
C LYS A 397 8.43 -16.00 -15.02
N GLU A 398 8.91 -15.85 -13.78
CA GLU A 398 9.12 -16.98 -12.86
C GLU A 398 7.78 -17.61 -12.41
N SER A 399 6.75 -16.80 -12.19
CA SER A 399 5.40 -17.27 -11.86
C SER A 399 4.81 -18.14 -12.98
N LYS A 400 4.92 -17.72 -14.25
CA LYS A 400 4.44 -18.49 -15.41
C LYS A 400 5.13 -19.83 -15.55
N GLU A 401 6.46 -19.86 -15.39
CA GLU A 401 7.25 -21.10 -15.40
C GLU A 401 6.75 -22.12 -14.37
N TYR A 402 6.21 -21.64 -13.24
CA TYR A 402 5.69 -22.48 -12.17
C TYR A 402 4.17 -22.59 -12.12
N GLY A 403 3.45 -22.13 -13.16
CA GLY A 403 1.98 -22.24 -13.25
C GLY A 403 1.23 -21.41 -12.21
N ILE A 404 1.83 -20.31 -11.74
CA ILE A 404 1.21 -19.34 -10.84
C ILE A 404 0.54 -18.25 -11.67
N ALA A 405 -0.77 -18.11 -11.48
CA ALA A 405 -1.58 -17.16 -12.24
C ALA A 405 -1.74 -15.81 -11.52
N ILE A 406 -1.72 -15.83 -10.18
CA ILE A 406 -1.89 -14.64 -9.34
C ILE A 406 -0.75 -14.59 -8.34
N ASN A 407 -0.03 -13.48 -8.33
CA ASN A 407 0.95 -13.20 -7.30
C ASN A 407 0.32 -12.29 -6.23
N LEU A 408 0.53 -12.63 -4.96
CA LEU A 408 -0.02 -11.91 -3.81
C LEU A 408 0.87 -10.73 -3.44
N GLY A 409 1.04 -9.81 -4.37
CA GLY A 409 1.78 -8.58 -4.20
C GLY A 409 1.61 -7.68 -5.43
N PRO A 410 2.03 -6.41 -5.37
CA PRO A 410 2.78 -5.81 -4.26
C PRO A 410 1.92 -5.33 -3.08
N GLY A 411 2.44 -5.52 -1.88
CA GLY A 411 1.98 -4.89 -0.64
C GLY A 411 2.63 -3.53 -0.39
N GLY A 412 1.88 -2.57 0.16
CA GLY A 412 2.35 -1.19 0.34
C GLY A 412 1.69 -0.46 1.52
N ASN A 413 1.52 -1.10 2.67
CA ASN A 413 1.08 -0.33 3.85
C ASN A 413 2.18 0.67 4.26
N LEU A 414 1.79 1.87 4.70
CA LEU A 414 2.76 2.92 5.06
C LEU A 414 3.65 2.54 6.23
N HIS A 415 4.91 3.01 6.18
CA HIS A 415 5.82 2.93 7.31
C HIS A 415 5.48 3.92 8.42
N ARG A 416 4.40 3.65 9.15
CA ARG A 416 3.94 4.53 10.24
C ARG A 416 4.91 4.58 11.41
N ASN A 417 5.46 3.42 11.80
CA ASN A 417 6.26 3.26 13.01
C ASN A 417 7.37 2.24 12.77
N LEU A 418 8.61 2.58 13.14
CA LEU A 418 9.81 1.77 12.88
C LEU A 418 9.73 0.31 13.35
N LEU A 419 8.95 0.01 14.38
CA LEU A 419 8.86 -1.32 14.98
C LEU A 419 7.86 -2.25 14.28
N CYS A 420 7.18 -1.81 13.22
CA CYS A 420 6.32 -2.71 12.46
C CYS A 420 7.14 -3.74 11.67
N GLY A 421 7.03 -5.01 12.06
CA GLY A 421 7.85 -6.11 11.55
C GLY A 421 7.72 -6.42 10.05
N ARG A 422 6.70 -5.89 9.36
CA ARG A 422 6.49 -6.08 7.91
C ARG A 422 6.98 -4.91 7.04
N HIS A 423 7.55 -3.86 7.62
CA HIS A 423 8.17 -2.77 6.84
C HIS A 423 9.07 -3.24 5.68
N PRO A 424 9.89 -4.30 5.82
CA PRO A 424 10.68 -4.78 4.69
C PRO A 424 9.88 -5.06 3.42
N GLU A 425 8.64 -5.55 3.52
CA GLU A 425 7.82 -5.83 2.35
C GLU A 425 7.00 -4.61 1.88
N TYR A 426 7.04 -3.49 2.59
CA TYR A 426 6.42 -2.24 2.15
C TYR A 426 7.49 -1.25 1.67
N PHE A 427 7.06 -0.10 1.13
CA PHE A 427 7.96 0.79 0.42
C PHE A 427 8.47 1.95 1.28
N SER A 428 7.58 2.76 1.86
CA SER A 428 7.95 4.05 2.43
C SER A 428 6.93 4.56 3.47
N GLU A 429 7.35 5.55 4.26
CA GLU A 429 6.49 6.42 5.07
C GLU A 429 5.62 7.36 4.21
N ASP A 430 5.95 7.54 2.92
CA ASP A 430 5.24 8.44 2.02
C ASP A 430 4.26 7.70 1.08
N PRO A 431 2.99 8.13 0.98
CA PRO A 431 1.99 7.44 0.17
C PRO A 431 2.17 7.61 -1.33
N ILE A 432 2.76 8.71 -1.80
CA ILE A 432 2.99 8.94 -3.23
C ILE A 432 4.12 8.05 -3.74
N LEU A 433 5.23 7.97 -2.99
CA LEU A 433 6.32 7.04 -3.33
C LEU A 433 5.84 5.59 -3.30
N THR A 434 5.16 5.20 -2.21
CA THR A 434 4.63 3.85 -2.02
C THR A 434 3.66 3.46 -3.13
N GLY A 435 2.64 4.28 -3.39
CA GLY A 435 1.64 4.00 -4.42
C GLY A 435 2.24 3.94 -5.83
N THR A 436 3.21 4.81 -6.12
CA THR A 436 3.89 4.83 -7.43
C THR A 436 4.67 3.54 -7.67
N LEU A 437 5.52 3.12 -6.74
CA LEU A 437 6.33 1.92 -6.94
C LEU A 437 5.48 0.64 -6.90
N MET A 438 4.46 0.61 -6.04
CA MET A 438 3.46 -0.45 -6.01
C MET A 438 2.77 -0.61 -7.38
N ALA A 439 2.38 0.49 -8.03
CA ALA A 439 1.75 0.45 -9.35
C ALA A 439 2.69 -0.03 -10.45
N TYR A 440 3.93 0.45 -10.51
CA TYR A 440 4.88 0.00 -11.51
C TYR A 440 5.24 -1.48 -11.37
N GLN A 441 5.37 -1.97 -10.13
CA GLN A 441 5.61 -3.39 -9.89
C GLN A 441 4.40 -4.27 -10.26
N ALA A 442 3.17 -3.83 -9.99
CA ALA A 442 1.98 -4.56 -10.43
C ALA A 442 1.84 -4.55 -11.96
N ARG A 443 2.06 -3.40 -12.59
CA ARG A 443 2.07 -3.25 -14.04
C ARG A 443 3.07 -4.20 -14.70
N GLY A 444 4.29 -4.29 -14.15
CA GLY A 444 5.31 -5.22 -14.63
C GLY A 444 4.86 -6.69 -14.56
N GLN A 445 4.06 -7.07 -13.57
CA GLN A 445 3.51 -8.43 -13.48
C GLN A 445 2.42 -8.67 -14.53
N GLU A 446 1.45 -7.76 -14.62
CA GLU A 446 0.23 -7.94 -15.40
C GLU A 446 0.43 -7.77 -16.90
N GLU A 447 1.29 -6.85 -17.33
CA GLU A 447 1.71 -6.75 -18.74
C GLU A 447 2.55 -7.96 -19.19
N ASN A 448 3.06 -8.76 -18.24
CA ASN A 448 3.81 -9.99 -18.50
C ASN A 448 3.01 -11.27 -18.19
N GLY A 449 1.68 -11.16 -18.05
CA GLY A 449 0.76 -12.29 -18.04
C GLY A 449 0.36 -12.83 -16.66
N VAL A 450 0.80 -12.21 -15.56
CA VAL A 450 0.50 -12.68 -14.19
C VAL A 450 -0.26 -11.62 -13.42
N ARG A 451 -1.37 -12.00 -12.79
CA ARG A 451 -2.27 -11.07 -12.09
C ARG A 451 -1.63 -10.60 -10.78
N ALA A 452 -1.63 -9.29 -10.53
CA ALA A 452 -1.08 -8.70 -9.33
C ALA A 452 -2.16 -8.51 -8.26
N THR A 453 -1.74 -8.38 -7.00
CA THR A 453 -2.64 -8.16 -5.85
C THR A 453 -2.13 -7.02 -4.98
N TYR A 454 -2.83 -5.88 -4.97
CA TYR A 454 -2.54 -4.82 -3.99
C TYR A 454 -2.93 -5.25 -2.58
N LYS A 455 -2.02 -5.08 -1.61
CA LYS A 455 -2.26 -5.47 -0.21
C LYS A 455 -1.54 -4.57 0.82
N HIS A 456 -1.91 -4.60 2.09
CA HIS A 456 -3.18 -5.10 2.62
C HIS A 456 -4.11 -3.90 2.72
N PHE A 457 -5.29 -3.99 2.12
CA PHE A 457 -6.27 -2.92 2.04
C PHE A 457 -7.19 -2.96 3.27
N LEU A 458 -6.93 -2.22 4.35
CA LEU A 458 -5.98 -1.12 4.50
C LEU A 458 -5.49 -0.94 5.95
N ALA A 459 -4.51 -0.04 6.14
CA ALA A 459 -3.98 0.37 7.45
C ALA A 459 -3.47 -0.78 8.33
N ASN A 460 -2.85 -1.80 7.73
CA ASN A 460 -2.16 -2.87 8.46
C ASN A 460 -0.77 -2.41 8.93
N GLY A 461 -0.75 -1.43 9.84
CA GLY A 461 0.47 -0.77 10.32
C GLY A 461 1.14 -1.40 11.54
N SER A 462 0.60 -2.50 12.08
CA SER A 462 1.19 -3.21 13.22
C SER A 462 0.91 -4.71 13.13
N GLU A 463 1.93 -5.52 13.40
CA GLU A 463 1.84 -6.98 13.35
C GLU A 463 1.35 -7.59 14.66
N LEU A 464 1.59 -6.91 15.77
CA LEU A 464 1.12 -7.34 17.07
C LEU A 464 -0.41 -7.40 17.06
N GLU A 465 -0.95 -8.59 17.36
CA GLU A 465 -2.39 -8.82 17.38
C GLU A 465 -3.09 -8.36 16.09
N ARG A 466 -2.43 -8.39 14.91
CA ARG A 466 -2.99 -7.83 13.65
C ARG A 466 -4.41 -8.33 13.31
N LYS A 467 -4.77 -9.54 13.74
CA LYS A 467 -6.11 -10.13 13.62
C LYS A 467 -7.12 -9.49 14.62
N SER A 468 -6.65 -9.13 15.81
CA SER A 468 -7.40 -8.54 16.93
C SER A 468 -7.12 -7.03 17.13
N SER A 469 -6.55 -6.36 16.13
CA SER A 469 -6.15 -4.96 16.20
C SER A 469 -7.21 -4.04 15.59
N HIS A 470 -7.35 -2.86 16.17
CA HIS A 470 -8.27 -1.82 15.73
C HIS A 470 -7.51 -0.50 15.57
N SER A 471 -7.38 -0.08 14.31
CA SER A 471 -6.81 1.23 13.93
C SER A 471 -7.91 2.29 13.96
N ILE A 472 -7.73 3.31 14.82
CA ILE A 472 -8.70 4.38 15.08
C ILE A 472 -8.10 5.69 14.59
N MET A 473 -8.72 6.31 13.60
CA MET A 473 -8.20 7.52 12.94
C MET A 473 -9.32 8.37 12.35
N ASN A 474 -9.11 9.67 12.18
CA ASN A 474 -10.06 10.51 11.43
C ASN A 474 -10.05 10.15 9.93
N GLU A 475 -11.16 10.41 9.24
CA GLU A 475 -11.30 10.03 7.82
C GLU A 475 -10.29 10.76 6.94
N ARG A 476 -9.99 12.03 7.24
CA ARG A 476 -8.92 12.77 6.57
C ARG A 476 -7.55 12.08 6.62
N THR A 477 -7.12 11.60 7.78
CA THR A 477 -5.86 10.84 7.94
C THR A 477 -5.91 9.55 7.13
N LEU A 478 -7.04 8.84 7.18
CA LEU A 478 -7.26 7.67 6.35
C LEU A 478 -7.12 7.99 4.86
N ARG A 479 -7.71 9.10 4.39
CA ARG A 479 -7.79 9.53 2.99
C ARG A 479 -6.48 10.08 2.44
N GLU A 480 -5.75 10.85 3.24
CA GLU A 480 -4.52 11.54 2.82
C GLU A 480 -3.26 10.67 2.97
N LEU A 481 -3.29 9.63 3.81
CA LEU A 481 -2.15 8.73 4.02
C LEU A 481 -2.44 7.30 3.59
N TYR A 482 -3.32 6.58 4.29
CA TYR A 482 -3.42 5.12 4.16
C TYR A 482 -4.16 4.67 2.90
N LEU A 483 -5.29 5.32 2.56
CA LEU A 483 -5.95 5.14 1.27
C LEU A 483 -5.19 5.83 0.16
N ARG A 484 -4.43 6.90 0.43
CA ARG A 484 -3.68 7.63 -0.60
C ARG A 484 -2.66 6.76 -1.31
N VAL A 485 -2.06 5.78 -0.63
CA VAL A 485 -1.22 4.77 -1.28
C VAL A 485 -1.96 4.08 -2.43
N PHE A 486 -3.15 3.55 -2.13
CA PHE A 486 -3.94 2.80 -3.10
C PHE A 486 -4.50 3.75 -4.15
N ASP A 487 -5.03 4.91 -3.75
CA ASP A 487 -5.53 5.95 -4.66
C ASP A 487 -4.47 6.35 -5.71
N LYS A 488 -3.22 6.60 -5.26
CA LYS A 488 -2.09 6.86 -6.16
C LYS A 488 -1.75 5.67 -7.03
N ALA A 489 -1.77 4.46 -6.48
CA ALA A 489 -1.47 3.28 -7.27
C ALA A 489 -2.53 3.03 -8.35
N PHE A 490 -3.82 3.15 -8.01
CA PHE A 490 -4.96 3.01 -8.91
C PHE A 490 -4.97 4.06 -10.02
N SER A 491 -4.54 5.29 -9.74
CA SER A 491 -4.45 6.33 -10.78
C SER A 491 -3.36 6.06 -11.81
N LEU A 492 -2.35 5.24 -11.47
CA LEU A 492 -1.26 4.84 -12.36
C LEU A 492 -1.49 3.47 -13.02
N TYR A 493 -2.02 2.51 -12.26
CA TYR A 493 -2.29 1.16 -12.71
C TYR A 493 -3.31 0.46 -11.80
N GLN A 494 -4.42 -0.02 -12.38
CA GLN A 494 -5.39 -0.83 -11.64
C GLN A 494 -5.00 -2.31 -11.69
N PRO A 495 -4.80 -2.98 -10.54
CA PRO A 495 -4.47 -4.39 -10.52
C PRO A 495 -5.73 -5.22 -10.79
N SER A 496 -5.53 -6.50 -11.04
CA SER A 496 -6.59 -7.49 -11.17
C SER A 496 -7.18 -7.90 -9.81
N CYS A 497 -6.39 -7.80 -8.73
CA CYS A 497 -6.80 -8.23 -7.40
C CYS A 497 -6.49 -7.19 -6.31
N VAL A 498 -7.33 -7.16 -5.28
CA VAL A 498 -7.08 -6.45 -4.02
C VAL A 498 -7.25 -7.41 -2.85
N MET A 499 -6.33 -7.40 -1.89
CA MET A 499 -6.43 -8.18 -0.65
C MET A 499 -6.69 -7.26 0.54
N THR A 500 -7.78 -7.51 1.27
CA THR A 500 -8.11 -6.72 2.47
C THR A 500 -7.25 -7.09 3.66
N SER A 501 -6.98 -6.15 4.56
CA SER A 501 -6.20 -6.41 5.79
C SER A 501 -6.96 -7.22 6.85
N TYR A 502 -6.21 -7.74 7.83
CA TYR A 502 -6.74 -8.44 9.00
C TYR A 502 -7.38 -7.50 10.02
N ASN A 503 -6.76 -6.34 10.26
CA ASN A 503 -7.14 -5.43 11.31
C ASN A 503 -8.46 -4.72 10.96
N ALA A 504 -9.15 -4.27 11.98
CA ALA A 504 -10.26 -3.35 11.79
C ALA A 504 -9.77 -1.91 11.64
N VAL A 505 -10.58 -1.10 10.99
CA VAL A 505 -10.39 0.35 10.84
C VAL A 505 -11.71 1.01 11.21
N ASN A 506 -11.67 1.89 12.22
CA ASN A 506 -12.84 2.64 12.69
C ASN A 506 -14.10 1.76 12.88
N GLY A 507 -13.96 0.68 13.66
CA GLY A 507 -15.07 -0.12 14.15
C GLY A 507 -15.58 -1.21 13.20
N ILE A 508 -14.95 -1.42 12.04
CA ILE A 508 -15.31 -2.47 11.08
C ILE A 508 -14.08 -3.05 10.39
N TYR A 509 -14.14 -4.33 10.01
CA TYR A 509 -13.13 -4.96 9.18
C TYR A 509 -13.26 -4.49 7.72
N PRO A 510 -12.17 -4.16 7.02
CA PRO A 510 -12.23 -3.74 5.62
C PRO A 510 -12.97 -4.71 4.70
N SER A 511 -12.87 -6.03 4.94
CA SER A 511 -13.61 -7.06 4.20
C SER A 511 -15.13 -6.96 4.35
N GLU A 512 -15.63 -6.34 5.42
CA GLU A 512 -17.06 -6.18 5.75
C GLU A 512 -17.61 -4.78 5.38
N SER A 513 -16.79 -3.88 4.85
CA SER A 513 -17.20 -2.49 4.59
C SER A 513 -17.68 -2.26 3.16
N ALA A 514 -19.00 -2.24 2.95
CA ALA A 514 -19.59 -1.93 1.64
C ALA A 514 -19.26 -0.51 1.14
N PRO A 515 -19.26 0.55 1.97
CA PRO A 515 -18.81 1.88 1.53
C PRO A 515 -17.38 1.87 1.00
N LEU A 516 -16.48 1.10 1.62
CA LEU A 516 -15.11 0.94 1.15
C LEU A 516 -15.04 0.13 -0.15
N LEU A 517 -15.59 -1.09 -0.16
CA LEU A 517 -15.39 -2.07 -1.23
C LEU A 517 -16.26 -1.83 -2.46
N HIS A 518 -17.37 -1.11 -2.32
CA HIS A 518 -18.31 -0.84 -3.41
C HIS A 518 -18.37 0.64 -3.75
N ASP A 519 -18.63 1.51 -2.78
CA ASP A 519 -18.82 2.93 -3.11
C ASP A 519 -17.50 3.61 -3.45
N LEU A 520 -16.43 3.41 -2.68
CA LEU A 520 -15.12 3.94 -3.04
C LEU A 520 -14.45 3.09 -4.14
N LEU A 521 -14.09 1.85 -3.81
CA LEU A 521 -13.22 1.03 -4.65
C LEU A 521 -13.82 0.80 -6.05
N ARG A 522 -15.11 0.52 -6.17
CA ARG A 522 -15.73 0.17 -7.46
C ARG A 522 -16.37 1.36 -8.15
N LYS A 523 -17.19 2.15 -7.45
CA LYS A 523 -17.89 3.27 -8.10
C LYS A 523 -16.99 4.49 -8.30
N ARG A 524 -16.15 4.86 -7.33
CA ARG A 524 -15.30 6.05 -7.46
C ARG A 524 -13.97 5.75 -8.16
N TRP A 525 -13.30 4.65 -7.81
CA TRP A 525 -12.01 4.29 -8.42
C TRP A 525 -12.14 3.39 -9.67
N GLY A 526 -13.32 2.87 -9.96
CA GLY A 526 -13.56 2.07 -11.17
C GLY A 526 -12.99 0.65 -11.12
N PHE A 527 -12.64 0.12 -9.94
CA PHE A 527 -12.05 -1.22 -9.82
C PHE A 527 -12.99 -2.32 -10.33
N ASP A 528 -12.49 -3.06 -11.31
CA ASP A 528 -13.23 -4.09 -12.05
C ASP A 528 -12.70 -5.51 -11.81
N GLY A 529 -11.67 -5.64 -10.97
CA GLY A 529 -11.14 -6.91 -10.50
C GLY A 529 -11.92 -7.51 -9.34
N PHE A 530 -11.30 -8.46 -8.64
CA PHE A 530 -11.89 -9.10 -7.46
C PHE A 530 -11.12 -8.81 -6.16
N VAL A 531 -11.87 -8.74 -5.07
CA VAL A 531 -11.38 -8.53 -3.70
C VAL A 531 -11.32 -9.87 -3.00
N MET A 532 -10.20 -10.16 -2.36
CA MET A 532 -10.02 -11.32 -1.49
C MET A 532 -9.72 -10.91 -0.05
N THR A 533 -10.04 -11.79 0.90
CA THR A 533 -9.57 -11.62 2.28
C THR A 533 -8.07 -11.93 2.38
N ASP A 534 -7.41 -11.46 3.43
CA ASP A 534 -6.14 -12.05 3.86
C ASP A 534 -6.39 -13.46 4.46
N TRP A 535 -5.35 -14.29 4.48
CA TRP A 535 -5.41 -15.71 4.80
C TRP A 535 -5.88 -15.97 6.24
N GLY A 536 -7.13 -16.40 6.37
CA GLY A 536 -7.73 -16.76 7.65
C GLY A 536 -8.31 -15.58 8.41
N ALA A 537 -8.39 -14.39 7.81
CA ALA A 537 -9.06 -13.24 8.44
C ALA A 537 -10.50 -13.58 8.85
N VAL A 538 -11.21 -14.34 8.02
CA VAL A 538 -12.59 -14.77 8.27
C VAL A 538 -12.74 -16.06 9.08
N ASP A 539 -11.63 -16.68 9.46
CA ASP A 539 -11.62 -17.85 10.35
C ASP A 539 -11.64 -17.42 11.82
N TYR A 540 -11.09 -16.25 12.13
CA TYR A 540 -10.91 -15.78 13.50
C TYR A 540 -11.71 -14.52 13.80
N THR A 541 -11.79 -13.54 12.90
CA THR A 541 -12.14 -12.16 13.26
C THR A 541 -13.29 -11.59 12.45
N ALA A 542 -13.13 -11.49 11.12
CA ALA A 542 -14.19 -11.02 10.25
C ALA A 542 -15.27 -12.11 10.04
N ASP A 543 -16.52 -11.70 9.81
CA ASP A 543 -17.59 -12.60 9.44
C ASP A 543 -17.61 -12.83 7.91
N PRO A 544 -17.51 -14.09 7.44
CA PRO A 544 -17.46 -14.40 6.01
C PRO A 544 -18.79 -14.14 5.28
N VAL A 545 -19.94 -14.24 5.94
CA VAL A 545 -21.25 -13.94 5.34
C VAL A 545 -21.40 -12.44 5.14
N ARG A 546 -20.98 -11.64 6.14
CA ARG A 546 -20.91 -10.18 6.03
C ARG A 546 -19.93 -9.76 4.95
N SER A 547 -18.77 -10.39 4.88
CA SER A 547 -17.72 -10.04 3.90
C SER A 547 -18.22 -10.22 2.46
N LEU A 548 -18.84 -11.37 2.14
CA LEU A 548 -19.41 -11.61 0.80
C LEU A 548 -20.53 -10.61 0.45
N ASN A 549 -21.40 -10.33 1.42
CA ASN A 549 -22.50 -9.37 1.27
C ASN A 549 -22.02 -7.92 1.15
N ALA A 550 -20.87 -7.56 1.73
CA ALA A 550 -20.30 -6.21 1.67
C ALA A 550 -19.61 -5.92 0.33
N GLY A 551 -19.00 -6.92 -0.30
CA GLY A 551 -18.29 -6.72 -1.57
C GLY A 551 -17.01 -7.54 -1.74
N THR A 552 -16.61 -8.32 -0.73
CA THR A 552 -15.52 -9.30 -0.87
C THR A 552 -15.98 -10.42 -1.81
N ASP A 553 -15.13 -10.82 -2.75
CA ASP A 553 -15.45 -11.81 -3.76
C ASP A 553 -14.91 -13.20 -3.41
N LEU A 554 -13.70 -13.29 -2.85
CA LEU A 554 -13.02 -14.55 -2.52
C LEU A 554 -12.62 -14.63 -1.04
N LEU A 555 -13.07 -15.68 -0.35
CA LEU A 555 -12.67 -15.98 1.03
C LEU A 555 -11.44 -16.91 1.04
N THR A 556 -10.35 -16.49 1.69
CA THR A 556 -9.07 -17.20 1.74
C THR A 556 -8.68 -17.61 3.18
N PRO A 557 -8.01 -18.76 3.39
CA PRO A 557 -7.72 -19.83 2.42
C PRO A 557 -8.92 -20.74 2.14
N GLY A 558 -10.08 -20.49 2.77
CA GLY A 558 -11.33 -21.19 2.50
C GLY A 558 -11.36 -22.64 2.99
N GLY A 559 -11.51 -23.60 2.07
CA GLY A 559 -11.59 -25.02 2.37
C GLY A 559 -12.96 -25.55 2.83
N LYS A 560 -13.03 -26.86 3.10
CA LYS A 560 -14.30 -27.60 3.29
C LYS A 560 -15.17 -27.09 4.44
N LYS A 561 -14.58 -26.54 5.50
CA LYS A 561 -15.32 -25.98 6.64
C LYS A 561 -16.00 -24.66 6.23
N MET A 562 -15.26 -23.77 5.58
CA MET A 562 -15.78 -22.50 5.09
C MET A 562 -16.86 -22.73 4.01
N PHE A 563 -16.60 -23.62 3.04
CA PHE A 563 -17.57 -24.00 2.02
C PHE A 563 -18.92 -24.43 2.62
N ARG A 564 -18.91 -25.34 3.60
CA ARG A 564 -20.14 -25.80 4.27
C ARG A 564 -20.83 -24.70 5.07
N ARG A 565 -20.08 -23.73 5.62
CA ARG A 565 -20.66 -22.56 6.30
C ARG A 565 -21.38 -21.66 5.30
N ILE A 566 -20.73 -21.29 4.20
CA ILE A 566 -21.30 -20.41 3.17
C ILE A 566 -22.48 -21.07 2.47
N LEU A 567 -22.40 -22.36 2.14
CA LEU A 567 -23.51 -23.08 1.51
C LEU A 567 -24.75 -23.11 2.40
N ARG A 568 -24.59 -23.27 3.72
CA ARG A 568 -25.72 -23.19 4.66
C ARG A 568 -26.30 -21.79 4.75
N ALA A 569 -25.46 -20.76 4.83
CA ALA A 569 -25.92 -19.36 4.85
C ALA A 569 -26.69 -19.00 3.57
N ALA A 570 -26.20 -19.42 2.40
CA ALA A 570 -26.87 -19.22 1.12
C ALA A 570 -28.23 -19.95 1.06
N LYS A 571 -28.30 -21.21 1.53
CA LYS A 571 -29.57 -21.97 1.61
C LYS A 571 -30.60 -21.33 2.57
N ARG A 572 -30.14 -20.60 3.59
CA ARG A 572 -30.99 -19.85 4.52
C ARG A 572 -31.33 -18.43 4.04
N GLY A 573 -30.88 -18.03 2.85
CA GLY A 573 -31.14 -16.70 2.29
C GLY A 573 -30.30 -15.57 2.89
N GLU A 574 -29.31 -15.87 3.75
CA GLU A 574 -28.41 -14.85 4.33
C GLU A 574 -27.51 -14.23 3.25
N ILE A 575 -27.19 -15.01 2.21
CA ILE A 575 -26.49 -14.58 0.99
C ILE A 575 -27.43 -14.88 -0.18
N SER A 576 -27.76 -13.86 -0.99
CA SER A 576 -28.63 -14.09 -2.16
C SER A 576 -27.83 -14.76 -3.28
N LYS A 577 -28.54 -15.49 -4.16
CA LYS A 577 -27.92 -16.08 -5.34
C LYS A 577 -27.30 -15.01 -6.25
N GLY A 578 -27.97 -13.86 -6.43
CA GLY A 578 -27.42 -12.71 -7.15
C GLY A 578 -26.12 -12.18 -6.57
N THR A 579 -25.97 -12.14 -5.23
CA THR A 579 -24.69 -11.78 -4.60
C THR A 579 -23.59 -12.76 -5.00
N LEU A 580 -23.84 -14.06 -4.92
CA LEU A 580 -22.84 -15.06 -5.31
C LEU A 580 -22.50 -14.99 -6.80
N GLN A 581 -23.48 -14.84 -7.69
CA GLN A 581 -23.26 -14.70 -9.12
C GLN A 581 -22.35 -13.49 -9.43
N GLU A 582 -22.59 -12.35 -8.80
CA GLU A 582 -21.76 -11.15 -8.98
C GLU A 582 -20.31 -11.37 -8.52
N ARG A 583 -20.08 -12.05 -7.40
CA ARG A 583 -18.71 -12.39 -6.94
C ARG A 583 -18.01 -13.34 -7.91
N VAL A 584 -18.71 -14.40 -8.31
CA VAL A 584 -18.18 -15.40 -9.26
C VAL A 584 -17.85 -14.76 -10.59
N LYS A 585 -18.69 -13.84 -11.08
CA LYS A 585 -18.43 -13.09 -12.32
C LYS A 585 -17.10 -12.35 -12.28
N ARG A 586 -16.82 -11.63 -11.19
CA ARG A 586 -15.57 -10.87 -11.03
C ARG A 586 -14.35 -11.77 -10.97
N ILE A 587 -14.44 -12.88 -10.25
CA ILE A 587 -13.38 -13.88 -10.20
C ILE A 587 -13.12 -14.42 -11.61
N LEU A 588 -14.15 -14.90 -12.31
CA LEU A 588 -14.00 -15.45 -13.65
C LEU A 588 -13.49 -14.43 -14.66
N LYS A 589 -13.89 -13.16 -14.55
CA LYS A 589 -13.40 -12.07 -15.40
C LYS A 589 -11.88 -11.92 -15.31
N VAL A 590 -11.30 -12.03 -14.12
CA VAL A 590 -9.85 -12.04 -13.93
C VAL A 590 -9.24 -13.34 -14.44
N LEU A 591 -9.84 -14.50 -14.15
CA LEU A 591 -9.31 -15.79 -14.60
C LEU A 591 -9.28 -15.95 -16.13
N LEU A 592 -10.21 -15.31 -16.85
CA LEU A 592 -10.23 -15.28 -18.32
C LEU A 592 -9.02 -14.55 -18.92
N GLN A 593 -8.36 -13.68 -18.14
CA GLN A 593 -7.15 -12.96 -18.53
C GLN A 593 -5.87 -13.72 -18.23
N CYS A 594 -5.96 -14.86 -17.54
CA CYS A 594 -4.82 -15.73 -17.28
C CYS A 594 -4.54 -16.61 -18.51
N GLU A 595 -3.26 -16.75 -18.83
CA GLU A 595 -2.77 -17.58 -19.94
C GLU A 595 -2.82 -19.07 -19.62
#